data_AF-A0A1J5AYF6-F1
#
_entry.id   AF-A0A1J5AYF6-F1
#
_cell.length_a   1.000
_cell.length_b   1.000
_cell.length_c   1.000
_cell.angle_alpha   90.00
_cell.angle_beta   90.00
_cell.angle_gamma   90.00
#
_symmetry.space_group_name_H-M   'P 1'
#
loop_
_entity.id
_entity.type
_entity.pdbx_description
1 polymer ?
#
loop_
_entity_poly.entity_id
_entity_poly.type
_entity_poly.pdbx_seq_one_letter_code
_entity_poly.pdbx_strand_id
1 'polypeptide(L)'
;MKKIMAVILLFFAAVGLTGFTAGQPGFHPLVKFDRTIYLDGQIEGDVILFAKEVTVNATISGDLIVFPARADMQKLISHFKPNFRVIAGLILLEKLASLTIEILIGWLLIALLPQLIKQLVNLGLKQPGAAIGWGLLFLTVIPLLACFFIISLIGIPLGVVTILIYLISLSLAKLLAGLSLGSRLLKDARFNQPYLSLALGLTIMVILQLIPFFGWLAYFILILFGLGLLTLRGKTFITRLKQ
;
A
#
# COMPACT_ATOMS: atom_id res chain seq x y z
N MET A 1 -2.85 23.20 5.22
CA MET A 1 -3.12 21.81 5.68
C MET A 1 -4.61 21.44 5.69
N LYS A 2 -5.52 22.17 6.35
CA LYS A 2 -6.96 21.83 6.39
C LYS A 2 -7.64 21.71 5.02
N LYS A 3 -7.29 22.56 4.05
CA LYS A 3 -7.85 22.53 2.69
C LYS A 3 -7.43 21.28 1.89
N ILE A 4 -6.19 20.82 2.06
CA ILE A 4 -5.68 19.61 1.39
C ILE A 4 -6.36 18.36 1.98
N MET A 5 -6.53 18.31 3.30
CA MET A 5 -7.24 17.22 3.97
C MET A 5 -8.72 17.16 3.58
N ALA A 6 -9.38 18.30 3.40
CA ALA A 6 -10.75 18.37 2.89
C ALA A 6 -10.86 17.86 1.45
N VAL A 7 -9.91 18.19 0.57
CA VAL A 7 -9.87 17.71 -0.82
C VAL A 7 -9.59 16.21 -0.88
N ILE A 8 -8.70 15.69 -0.02
CA ILE A 8 -8.43 14.26 0.10
C ILE A 8 -9.69 13.52 0.61
N LEU A 9 -10.38 14.04 1.63
CA LEU A 9 -11.64 13.46 2.12
C LEU A 9 -12.77 13.55 1.09
N LEU A 10 -12.87 14.64 0.33
CA LEU A 10 -13.82 14.78 -0.77
C LEU A 10 -13.51 13.81 -1.91
N PHE A 11 -12.22 13.57 -2.19
CA PHE A 11 -11.79 12.58 -3.17
C PHE A 11 -12.12 11.16 -2.68
N PHE A 12 -11.84 10.81 -1.42
CA PHE A 12 -12.23 9.53 -0.83
C PHE A 12 -13.76 9.34 -0.80
N ALA A 13 -14.53 10.38 -0.52
CA ALA A 13 -16.00 10.35 -0.57
C ALA A 13 -16.53 10.19 -2.01
N ALA A 14 -15.97 10.93 -2.97
CA ALA A 14 -16.38 10.90 -4.37
C ALA A 14 -16.05 9.58 -5.07
N VAL A 15 -14.90 8.98 -4.78
CA VAL A 15 -14.53 7.66 -5.33
C VAL A 15 -15.21 6.53 -4.55
N GLY A 16 -15.52 6.72 -3.26
CA GLY A 16 -16.41 5.81 -2.53
C GLY A 16 -17.78 5.71 -3.18
N LEU A 17 -18.37 6.85 -3.58
CA LEU A 17 -19.68 6.95 -4.24
C LEU A 17 -19.80 6.17 -5.56
N THR A 18 -18.71 5.90 -6.29
CA THR A 18 -18.80 5.15 -7.57
C THR A 18 -19.03 3.64 -7.37
N GLY A 19 -18.83 3.11 -6.16
CA GLY A 19 -19.22 1.75 -5.77
C GLY A 19 -20.69 1.63 -5.32
N PHE A 20 -21.41 2.75 -5.14
CA PHE A 20 -22.78 2.79 -4.61
C PHE A 20 -23.88 2.68 -5.69
N THR A 21 -23.52 2.55 -6.97
CA THR A 21 -24.51 2.45 -8.06
C THR A 21 -24.92 1.00 -8.35
N ALA A 22 -25.61 0.37 -7.41
CA ALA A 22 -26.55 -0.73 -7.70
C ALA A 22 -27.60 -0.94 -6.57
N GLY A 23 -27.91 0.11 -5.81
CA GLY A 23 -29.05 0.14 -4.89
C GLY A 23 -30.27 0.76 -5.57
N GLN A 24 -31.45 0.20 -5.33
CA GLN A 24 -32.69 0.44 -6.06
C GLN A 24 -33.04 1.93 -6.28
N PRO A 25 -33.69 2.28 -7.42
CA PRO A 25 -34.15 3.64 -7.68
C PRO A 25 -35.10 4.11 -6.58
N GLY A 26 -34.71 5.17 -5.86
CA GLY A 26 -35.50 5.79 -4.80
C GLY A 26 -34.78 5.96 -3.46
N PHE A 27 -33.67 5.25 -3.22
CA PHE A 27 -32.87 5.40 -2.00
C PHE A 27 -31.72 6.40 -2.21
N HIS A 28 -31.80 7.55 -1.55
CA HIS A 28 -30.72 8.53 -1.51
C HIS A 28 -29.83 8.29 -0.28
N PRO A 29 -28.50 8.17 -0.44
CA PRO A 29 -27.61 8.00 0.70
C PRO A 29 -27.67 9.23 1.62
N LEU A 30 -27.85 9.00 2.92
CA LEU A 30 -27.87 10.06 3.93
C LEU A 30 -26.43 10.46 4.26
N VAL A 31 -25.99 11.62 3.73
CA VAL A 31 -24.66 12.16 4.01
C VAL A 31 -24.76 13.32 4.99
N LYS A 32 -24.09 13.22 6.15
CA LYS A 32 -24.11 14.26 7.19
C LYS A 32 -22.71 14.63 7.67
N PHE A 33 -22.43 15.93 7.72
CA PHE A 33 -21.18 16.52 8.17
C PHE A 33 -21.45 17.41 9.39
N ASP A 34 -20.92 17.05 10.56
CA ASP A 34 -21.10 17.87 11.77
C ASP A 34 -19.94 17.65 12.77
N ARG A 35 -19.83 18.46 13.82
CA ARG A 35 -18.94 18.16 14.96
C ARG A 35 -19.40 16.93 15.73
N THR A 36 -20.70 16.84 16.01
CA THR A 36 -21.30 15.73 16.76
C THR A 36 -22.55 15.27 16.04
N ILE A 37 -22.64 13.99 15.70
CA ILE A 37 -23.81 13.43 15.01
C ILE A 37 -24.53 12.44 15.92
N TYR A 38 -25.81 12.69 16.15
CA TYR A 38 -26.76 11.76 16.75
C TYR A 38 -27.68 11.24 15.66
N LEU A 39 -27.73 9.92 15.51
CA LEU A 39 -28.71 9.23 14.67
C LEU A 39 -29.57 8.32 15.53
N ASP A 40 -30.88 8.43 15.34
CA ASP A 40 -31.89 7.62 15.99
C ASP A 40 -33.00 7.30 14.97
N GLY A 41 -33.72 6.19 15.18
CA GLY A 41 -34.81 5.73 14.31
C GLY A 41 -34.43 4.67 13.27
N GLN A 42 -35.30 4.47 12.27
CA GLN A 42 -35.04 3.56 11.15
C GLN A 42 -34.63 4.36 9.92
N ILE A 43 -33.48 4.01 9.34
CA ILE A 43 -32.98 4.62 8.10
C ILE A 43 -32.93 3.53 7.04
N GLU A 44 -33.75 3.70 6.01
CA GLU A 44 -33.68 2.87 4.82
C GLU A 44 -32.69 3.51 3.83
N GLY A 45 -31.63 2.77 3.51
CA GLY A 45 -30.54 3.24 2.64
C GLY A 45 -29.20 3.40 3.35
N ASP A 46 -28.20 3.83 2.59
CA ASP A 46 -26.83 3.96 3.05
C ASP A 46 -26.61 5.29 3.79
N VAL A 47 -25.73 5.29 4.79
CA VAL A 47 -25.48 6.43 5.66
C VAL A 47 -23.99 6.73 5.74
N ILE A 48 -23.60 7.97 5.48
CA ILE A 48 -22.21 8.41 5.56
C ILE A 48 -22.09 9.57 6.55
N LEU A 49 -21.32 9.35 7.62
CA LEU A 49 -21.16 10.28 8.72
C LEU A 49 -19.72 10.76 8.85
N PHE A 50 -19.54 12.07 8.79
CA PHE A 50 -18.26 12.72 9.05
C PHE A 50 -18.41 13.61 10.28
N ALA A 51 -17.88 13.15 11.43
CA ALA A 51 -17.93 13.94 12.66
C ALA A 51 -16.76 13.72 13.60
N LYS A 52 -16.61 14.60 14.59
CA LYS A 52 -15.65 14.38 15.69
C LYS A 52 -16.16 13.28 16.62
N GLU A 53 -17.46 13.29 16.91
CA GLU A 53 -18.16 12.33 17.76
C GLU A 53 -19.43 11.83 17.06
N VAL A 54 -19.68 10.52 17.09
CA VAL A 54 -20.85 9.90 16.44
C VAL A 54 -21.51 8.93 17.40
N THR A 55 -22.81 9.12 17.63
CA THR A 55 -23.67 8.19 18.38
C THR A 55 -24.78 7.70 17.47
N VAL A 56 -24.83 6.39 17.23
CA VAL A 56 -25.83 5.75 16.37
C VAL A 56 -26.69 4.81 17.21
N ASN A 57 -27.93 5.22 17.44
CA ASN A 57 -29.01 4.41 18.03
C ASN A 57 -30.08 4.10 16.97
N ALA A 58 -29.68 4.01 15.70
CA ALA A 58 -30.57 3.79 14.58
C ALA A 58 -30.42 2.37 14.00
N THR A 59 -31.50 1.82 13.46
CA THR A 59 -31.45 0.61 12.62
C THR A 59 -31.29 1.03 11.17
N ILE A 60 -30.14 0.70 10.58
CA ILE A 60 -29.80 1.07 9.20
C ILE A 60 -29.91 -0.17 8.34
N SER A 61 -30.79 -0.13 7.35
CA SER A 61 -30.99 -1.26 6.43
C SER A 61 -29.88 -1.37 5.38
N GLY A 62 -29.14 -0.29 5.14
CA GLY A 62 -28.00 -0.21 4.21
C GLY A 62 -26.64 -0.17 4.91
N ASP A 63 -25.65 0.32 4.17
CA ASP A 63 -24.27 0.45 4.63
C ASP A 63 -24.06 1.75 5.43
N LEU A 64 -23.51 1.65 6.64
CA LEU A 64 -23.07 2.82 7.41
C LEU A 64 -21.56 3.00 7.28
N ILE A 65 -21.09 4.20 6.98
CA ILE A 65 -19.66 4.54 7.00
C ILE A 65 -19.47 5.71 7.94
N VAL A 66 -18.67 5.51 8.98
CA VAL A 66 -18.37 6.53 9.98
C VAL A 66 -16.89 6.88 9.92
N PHE A 67 -16.58 8.16 9.79
CA PHE A 67 -15.22 8.70 9.90
C PHE A 67 -15.10 9.58 11.15
N PRO A 68 -14.96 8.99 12.35
CA PRO A 68 -14.87 9.72 13.60
C PRO A 68 -13.44 10.19 13.89
N ALA A 69 -13.26 11.44 14.36
CA ALA A 69 -11.96 11.92 14.84
C ALA A 69 -11.59 11.36 16.23
N ARG A 70 -12.59 10.96 17.03
CA ARG A 70 -12.46 10.08 18.20
C ARG A 70 -13.67 9.14 18.24
N ALA A 71 -13.43 7.85 18.22
CA ALA A 71 -14.49 6.84 18.34
C ALA A 71 -14.27 5.99 19.58
N ASP A 72 -15.33 5.81 20.36
CA ASP A 72 -15.40 4.78 21.37
C ASP A 72 -15.73 3.45 20.67
N MET A 73 -14.67 2.78 20.18
CA MET A 73 -14.74 1.58 19.32
C MET A 73 -15.68 0.50 19.88
N GLN A 74 -15.73 0.33 21.21
CA GLN A 74 -16.53 -0.71 21.84
C GLN A 74 -18.04 -0.51 21.68
N LYS A 75 -18.54 0.73 21.74
CA LYS A 75 -19.97 1.02 21.51
C LYS A 75 -20.34 0.86 20.04
N LEU A 76 -19.48 1.30 19.13
CA LEU A 76 -19.71 1.18 17.69
C LEU A 76 -19.73 -0.28 17.24
N ILE A 77 -18.82 -1.12 17.71
CA ILE A 77 -18.75 -2.54 17.30
C ILE A 77 -19.97 -3.35 17.78
N SER A 78 -20.56 -2.99 18.92
CA SER A 78 -21.68 -3.75 19.50
C SER A 78 -22.98 -3.69 18.69
N HIS A 79 -23.21 -2.61 17.94
CA HIS A 79 -24.40 -2.41 17.11
C HIS A 79 -24.14 -2.58 15.62
N PHE A 80 -22.89 -2.79 15.24
CA PHE A 80 -22.45 -2.69 13.85
C PHE A 80 -21.93 -4.02 13.36
N LYS A 81 -22.68 -4.65 12.45
CA LYS A 81 -22.18 -5.77 11.64
C LYS A 81 -21.55 -5.17 10.39
N PRO A 82 -20.21 -5.07 10.30
CA PRO A 82 -19.60 -4.47 9.14
C PRO A 82 -19.94 -5.31 7.90
N ASN A 83 -20.58 -4.67 6.91
CA ASN A 83 -20.85 -5.31 5.65
C ASN A 83 -19.52 -5.51 4.90
N PHE A 84 -19.26 -6.73 4.45
CA PHE A 84 -18.02 -7.08 3.75
C PHE A 84 -17.78 -6.19 2.52
N ARG A 85 -18.86 -5.70 1.89
CA ARG A 85 -18.82 -4.80 0.72
C ARG A 85 -18.19 -3.45 1.03
N VAL A 86 -18.49 -2.84 2.18
CA VAL A 86 -17.91 -1.56 2.62
C VAL A 86 -16.41 -1.70 2.88
N ILE A 87 -16.02 -2.75 3.60
CA ILE A 87 -14.61 -3.02 3.91
C ILE A 87 -13.83 -3.27 2.61
N ALA A 88 -14.38 -4.09 1.70
CA ALA A 88 -13.77 -4.35 0.41
C ALA A 88 -13.63 -3.06 -0.43
N GLY A 89 -14.66 -2.23 -0.47
CA GLY A 89 -14.62 -0.92 -1.15
C GLY A 89 -13.52 -0.02 -0.60
N LEU A 90 -13.44 0.14 0.72
CA LEU A 90 -12.42 0.97 1.36
C LEU A 90 -10.99 0.48 1.08
N ILE A 91 -10.78 -0.83 1.11
CA ILE A 91 -9.49 -1.44 0.75
C ILE A 91 -9.14 -1.17 -0.70
N LEU A 92 -10.10 -1.28 -1.63
CA LEU A 92 -9.87 -1.00 -3.05
C LEU A 92 -9.48 0.46 -3.29
N LEU A 93 -10.12 1.41 -2.60
CA LEU A 93 -9.78 2.83 -2.71
C LEU A 93 -8.36 3.12 -2.22
N GLU A 94 -7.98 2.57 -1.08
CA GLU A 94 -6.62 2.71 -0.52
C GLU A 94 -5.58 2.20 -1.52
N LYS A 95 -5.80 1.03 -2.10
CA LYS A 95 -4.88 0.45 -3.09
C LYS A 95 -4.80 1.24 -4.39
N LEU A 96 -5.91 1.78 -4.88
CA LEU A 96 -5.91 2.63 -6.09
C LEU A 96 -5.15 3.94 -5.83
N ALA A 97 -5.35 4.54 -4.66
CA ALA A 97 -4.61 5.74 -4.26
C ALA A 97 -3.11 5.45 -4.11
N SER A 98 -2.75 4.35 -3.45
CA SER A 98 -1.34 3.96 -3.25
C SER A 98 -0.65 3.63 -4.57
N LEU A 99 -1.33 2.91 -5.47
CA LEU A 99 -0.81 2.53 -6.79
C LEU A 99 -0.48 3.76 -7.63
N THR A 100 -1.34 4.78 -7.60
CA THR A 100 -1.10 6.03 -8.34
C THR A 100 0.19 6.71 -7.87
N ILE A 101 0.37 6.82 -6.55
CA ILE A 101 1.56 7.43 -5.95
C ILE A 101 2.82 6.61 -6.28
N GLU A 102 2.75 5.29 -6.17
CA GLU A 102 3.87 4.39 -6.45
C GLU A 102 4.30 4.42 -7.91
N ILE A 103 3.35 4.51 -8.85
CA ILE A 103 3.65 4.68 -10.27
C ILE A 103 4.39 5.99 -10.49
N LEU A 104 3.91 7.10 -9.92
CA LEU A 104 4.57 8.40 -10.06
C LEU A 104 5.99 8.39 -9.48
N ILE A 105 6.17 7.83 -8.27
CA ILE A 105 7.47 7.70 -7.62
C ILE A 105 8.40 6.80 -8.45
N GLY A 106 7.90 5.67 -8.95
CA GLY A 106 8.73 4.76 -9.73
C GLY A 106 9.08 5.30 -11.10
N TRP A 107 8.20 6.09 -11.74
CA TRP A 107 8.52 6.82 -12.96
C TRP A 107 9.61 7.86 -12.70
N LEU A 108 9.49 8.63 -11.62
CA LEU A 108 10.54 9.56 -11.19
C LEU A 108 11.87 8.82 -10.95
N LEU A 109 11.83 7.66 -10.28
CA LEU A 109 13.03 6.86 -10.01
C LEU A 109 13.67 6.32 -11.29
N ILE A 110 12.86 5.86 -12.26
CA ILE A 110 13.33 5.42 -13.58
C ILE A 110 13.98 6.58 -14.34
N ALA A 111 13.39 7.78 -14.27
CA ALA A 111 13.94 8.98 -14.91
C ALA A 111 15.26 9.44 -14.26
N LEU A 112 15.36 9.38 -12.94
CA LEU A 112 16.55 9.81 -12.20
C LEU A 112 17.72 8.82 -12.31
N LEU A 113 17.45 7.52 -12.24
CA LEU A 113 18.47 6.48 -12.10
C LEU A 113 18.31 5.34 -13.13
N PRO A 114 18.15 5.62 -14.44
CA PRO A 114 17.76 4.62 -15.44
C PRO A 114 18.76 3.47 -15.57
N GLN A 115 20.06 3.77 -15.49
CA GLN A 115 21.12 2.78 -15.60
C GLN A 115 21.18 1.85 -14.39
N LEU A 116 21.00 2.39 -13.18
CA LEU A 116 20.94 1.62 -11.93
C LEU A 116 19.77 0.63 -12.00
N ILE A 117 18.59 1.12 -12.34
CA ILE A 117 17.37 0.32 -12.45
C ILE A 117 17.53 -0.80 -13.49
N LYS A 118 18.02 -0.48 -14.69
CA LYS A 118 18.27 -1.48 -15.74
C LYS A 118 19.26 -2.55 -15.29
N GLN A 119 20.32 -2.19 -14.57
CA GLN A 119 21.31 -3.13 -14.05
C GLN A 119 20.71 -4.03 -12.95
N LEU A 120 19.95 -3.46 -12.01
CA LEU A 120 19.28 -4.19 -10.95
C LEU A 120 18.31 -5.22 -11.56
N VAL A 121 17.34 -4.77 -12.36
CA VAL A 121 16.33 -5.66 -12.97
C VAL A 121 16.98 -6.79 -13.76
N ASN A 122 18.02 -6.50 -14.56
CA ASN A 122 18.74 -7.53 -15.30
C ASN A 122 19.45 -8.54 -14.40
N LEU A 123 20.03 -8.09 -13.29
CA LEU A 123 20.69 -8.97 -12.33
C LEU A 123 19.69 -9.92 -11.67
N GLY A 124 18.56 -9.40 -11.19
CA GLY A 124 17.54 -10.23 -10.55
C GLY A 124 16.86 -11.19 -11.52
N LEU A 125 16.57 -10.77 -12.76
CA LEU A 125 16.00 -11.68 -13.77
C LEU A 125 16.97 -12.80 -14.16
N LYS A 126 18.28 -12.56 -14.12
CA LYS A 126 19.31 -13.60 -14.35
C LYS A 126 19.48 -14.55 -13.16
N GLN A 127 19.33 -14.05 -11.93
CA GLN A 127 19.59 -14.82 -10.70
C GLN A 127 18.47 -14.63 -9.66
N PRO A 128 17.23 -15.08 -9.95
CA PRO A 128 16.08 -14.80 -9.10
C PRO A 128 16.17 -15.48 -7.73
N GLY A 129 16.69 -16.71 -7.68
CA GLY A 129 16.88 -17.44 -6.41
C GLY A 129 17.88 -16.75 -5.48
N ALA A 130 18.99 -16.24 -6.03
CA ALA A 130 19.96 -15.49 -5.26
C ALA A 130 19.37 -14.17 -4.74
N ALA A 131 18.60 -13.44 -5.58
CA ALA A 131 17.91 -12.24 -5.15
C ALA A 131 16.96 -12.54 -3.97
N ILE A 132 16.08 -13.54 -4.07
CA ILE A 132 15.17 -13.90 -2.98
C ILE A 132 15.95 -14.26 -1.70
N GLY A 133 17.03 -15.05 -1.81
CA GLY A 133 17.85 -15.41 -0.66
C GLY A 133 18.52 -14.22 0.04
N TRP A 134 19.07 -13.28 -0.73
CA TRP A 134 19.65 -12.04 -0.18
C TRP A 134 18.59 -11.08 0.39
N GLY A 135 17.40 -11.07 -0.21
CA GLY A 135 16.27 -10.32 0.32
C GLY A 135 15.80 -10.88 1.66
N LEU A 136 15.79 -12.20 1.81
CA LEU A 136 15.48 -12.86 3.08
C LEU A 136 16.51 -12.49 4.15
N LEU A 137 17.81 -12.56 3.81
CA LEU A 137 18.87 -12.09 4.71
C LEU A 137 18.67 -10.64 5.12
N PHE A 138 18.35 -9.74 4.18
CA PHE A 138 18.09 -8.34 4.49
C PHE A 138 16.89 -8.16 5.43
N LEU A 139 15.78 -8.86 5.14
CA LEU A 139 14.55 -8.80 5.91
C LEU A 139 14.75 -9.23 7.36
N THR A 140 15.65 -10.19 7.61
CA THR A 140 15.94 -10.68 8.97
C THR A 140 17.04 -9.87 9.65
N VAL A 141 18.18 -9.67 8.97
CA VAL A 141 19.38 -9.08 9.60
C VAL A 141 19.20 -7.61 9.93
N ILE A 142 18.55 -6.81 9.06
CA ILE A 142 18.45 -5.37 9.25
C ILE A 142 17.58 -5.00 10.47
N PRO A 143 16.39 -5.59 10.69
CA PRO A 143 15.62 -5.35 11.91
C PRO A 143 16.36 -5.80 13.18
N LEU A 144 17.05 -6.95 13.14
CA LEU A 144 17.86 -7.40 14.28
C LEU A 144 18.97 -6.40 14.62
N LEU A 145 19.65 -5.88 13.58
CA LEU A 145 20.68 -4.85 13.74
C LEU A 145 20.09 -3.54 14.29
N ALA A 146 18.90 -3.13 13.84
CA ALA A 146 18.21 -1.97 14.37
C ALA A 146 17.85 -2.14 15.85
N CYS A 147 17.30 -3.30 16.24
CA CYS A 147 17.00 -3.62 17.64
C CYS A 147 18.26 -3.57 18.51
N PHE A 148 19.36 -4.16 18.03
CA PHE A 148 20.65 -4.12 18.71
C PHE A 148 21.11 -2.68 18.97
N PHE A 149 21.01 -1.78 17.98
CA PHE A 149 21.37 -0.37 18.16
C PHE A 149 20.43 0.38 19.11
N ILE A 150 19.13 0.09 19.11
CA ILE A 150 18.20 0.75 20.02
C ILE A 150 18.45 0.33 21.47
N ILE A 151 18.74 -0.95 21.71
CA ILE A 151 19.01 -1.49 23.05
C ILE A 151 20.33 -0.93 23.62
N SER A 152 21.31 -0.60 22.77
CA SER A 152 22.61 -0.10 23.24
C SER A 152 22.59 1.30 23.87
N LEU A 153 21.41 1.94 23.99
CA LEU A 153 21.09 3.25 24.58
C LEU A 153 21.78 4.45 23.89
N ILE A 154 23.08 4.34 23.60
CA ILE A 154 23.91 5.25 22.80
C ILE A 154 23.59 5.08 21.31
N GLY A 155 23.20 3.88 20.88
CA GLY A 155 22.89 3.58 19.48
C GLY A 155 21.49 3.99 19.01
N ILE A 156 20.64 4.57 19.86
CA ILE A 156 19.25 4.92 19.49
C ILE A 156 19.18 5.76 18.19
N PRO A 157 19.98 6.83 18.01
CA PRO A 157 19.95 7.60 16.76
C PRO A 157 20.27 6.72 15.54
N LEU A 158 21.25 5.82 15.67
CA LEU A 158 21.65 4.90 14.60
C LEU A 158 20.59 3.82 14.33
N GLY A 159 19.92 3.33 15.38
CA GLY A 159 18.80 2.41 15.28
C GLY A 159 17.63 3.03 14.50
N VAL A 160 17.28 4.28 14.77
CA VAL A 160 16.25 5.02 14.02
C VAL A 160 16.64 5.17 12.55
N VAL A 161 17.87 5.58 12.26
CA VAL A 161 18.38 5.68 10.87
C VAL A 161 18.31 4.32 10.16
N THR A 162 18.67 3.23 10.85
CA THR A 162 18.59 1.87 10.31
C THR A 162 17.16 1.48 9.96
N ILE A 163 16.18 1.80 10.82
CA ILE A 163 14.76 1.59 10.54
C ILE A 163 14.29 2.42 9.34
N LEU A 164 14.71 3.68 9.23
CA LEU A 164 14.37 4.52 8.08
C LEU A 164 14.91 3.93 6.77
N ILE A 165 16.18 3.49 6.77
CA ILE A 165 16.78 2.80 5.62
C ILE A 165 16.00 1.54 5.29
N TYR A 166 15.57 0.78 6.30
CA TYR A 166 14.77 -0.44 6.13
C TYR A 166 13.41 -0.15 5.47
N LEU A 167 12.67 0.86 5.94
CA LEU A 167 11.38 1.26 5.39
C LEU A 167 11.49 1.78 3.94
N ILE A 168 12.52 2.60 3.67
CA ILE A 168 12.83 3.08 2.32
C ILE A 168 13.14 1.88 1.41
N SER A 169 13.95 0.92 1.90
CA SER A 169 14.32 -0.27 1.14
C SER A 169 13.11 -1.13 0.79
N LEU A 170 12.14 -1.29 1.70
CA LEU A 170 10.88 -2.00 1.41
C LEU A 170 10.06 -1.31 0.31
N SER A 171 10.02 0.02 0.33
CA SER A 171 9.31 0.82 -0.68
C SER A 171 9.98 0.67 -2.06
N LEU A 172 11.31 0.76 -2.11
CA LEU A 172 12.10 0.55 -3.33
C LEU A 172 11.99 -0.90 -3.83
N ALA A 173 11.97 -1.88 -2.92
CA ALA A 173 11.82 -3.28 -3.26
C ALA A 173 10.51 -3.53 -4.02
N LYS A 174 9.39 -2.94 -3.57
CA LYS A 174 8.10 -3.04 -4.27
C LYS A 174 8.21 -2.51 -5.71
N LEU A 175 8.84 -1.36 -5.91
CA LEU A 175 9.03 -0.75 -7.24
C LEU A 175 9.88 -1.64 -8.16
N LEU A 176 11.00 -2.14 -7.66
CA LEU A 176 11.91 -3.00 -8.43
C LEU A 176 11.28 -4.36 -8.76
N ALA A 177 10.52 -4.94 -7.83
CA ALA A 177 9.78 -6.17 -8.04
C ALA A 177 8.69 -5.97 -9.10
N GLY A 178 7.91 -4.90 -9.00
CA GLY A 178 6.89 -4.52 -9.98
C GLY A 178 7.50 -4.34 -11.35
N LEU A 179 8.55 -3.53 -11.47
CA LEU A 179 9.24 -3.32 -12.75
C LEU A 179 9.76 -4.64 -13.34
N SER A 180 10.39 -5.49 -12.54
CA SER A 180 10.91 -6.78 -13.01
C SER A 180 9.80 -7.72 -13.46
N LEU A 181 8.68 -7.75 -12.73
CA LEU A 181 7.51 -8.56 -13.07
C LEU A 181 6.88 -8.10 -14.39
N GLY A 182 6.65 -6.80 -14.56
CA GLY A 182 6.11 -6.26 -15.80
C GLY A 182 7.08 -6.38 -16.99
N SER A 183 8.38 -6.14 -16.77
CA SER A 183 9.41 -6.34 -17.79
C SER A 183 9.49 -7.80 -18.24
N ARG A 184 9.26 -8.77 -17.35
CA ARG A 184 9.21 -10.20 -17.70
C ARG A 184 8.00 -10.53 -18.57
N LEU A 185 6.87 -9.87 -18.34
CA LEU A 185 5.64 -10.07 -19.12
C LEU A 185 5.71 -9.43 -20.51
N LEU A 186 6.35 -8.27 -20.62
CA LEU A 186 6.49 -7.54 -21.88
C LEU A 186 7.60 -8.07 -22.78
N LYS A 187 8.34 -9.11 -22.38
CA LYS A 187 9.41 -9.84 -23.10
C LYS A 187 10.26 -8.98 -24.04
N ASP A 188 9.76 -8.69 -25.24
CA ASP A 188 10.40 -7.94 -26.33
C ASP A 188 10.56 -6.43 -26.04
N ALA A 189 9.70 -5.84 -25.21
CA ALA A 189 9.73 -4.41 -24.85
C ALA A 189 10.30 -4.12 -23.45
N ARG A 190 10.88 -5.12 -22.78
CA ARG A 190 11.31 -5.13 -21.37
C ARG A 190 12.04 -3.87 -20.88
N PHE A 191 12.82 -3.22 -21.74
CA PHE A 191 13.51 -1.94 -21.45
C PHE A 191 13.21 -0.83 -22.46
N ASN A 192 12.40 -1.12 -23.48
CA ASN A 192 11.96 -0.09 -24.41
C ASN A 192 10.82 0.72 -23.79
N GLN A 193 10.04 0.10 -22.89
CA GLN A 193 8.91 0.73 -22.21
C GLN A 193 8.99 0.49 -20.68
N PRO A 194 9.99 1.03 -19.97
CA PRO A 194 10.16 0.81 -18.54
C PRO A 194 9.01 1.40 -17.71
N TYR A 195 8.43 2.52 -18.16
CA TYR A 195 7.28 3.16 -17.50
C TYR A 195 6.03 2.27 -17.52
N LEU A 196 5.76 1.62 -18.66
CA LEU A 196 4.65 0.68 -18.84
C LEU A 196 4.91 -0.65 -18.10
N SER A 197 6.16 -1.11 -18.11
CA SER A 197 6.61 -2.27 -17.33
C SER A 197 6.34 -2.08 -15.84
N LEU A 198 6.68 -0.91 -15.28
CA LEU A 198 6.38 -0.61 -13.88
C LEU A 198 4.88 -0.60 -13.61
N ALA A 199 4.10 0.13 -14.42
CA ALA A 199 2.66 0.28 -14.21
C ALA A 199 1.94 -1.08 -14.26
N LEU A 200 2.22 -1.90 -15.28
CA LEU A 200 1.67 -3.26 -15.38
C LEU A 200 2.08 -4.12 -14.19
N GLY A 201 3.35 -4.14 -13.84
CA GLY A 201 3.84 -4.98 -12.76
C GLY A 201 3.28 -4.60 -11.39
N LEU A 202 3.20 -3.30 -11.07
CA LEU A 202 2.58 -2.83 -9.83
C LEU A 202 1.07 -3.13 -9.80
N THR A 203 0.38 -3.00 -10.94
CA THR A 203 -1.04 -3.37 -11.06
C THR A 203 -1.25 -4.84 -10.75
N ILE A 204 -0.41 -5.72 -11.32
CA ILE A 204 -0.47 -7.16 -11.05
C ILE A 204 -0.15 -7.46 -9.58
N MET A 205 0.82 -6.77 -8.98
CA MET A 205 1.11 -6.92 -7.55
C MET A 205 -0.08 -6.52 -6.67
N VAL A 206 -0.80 -5.45 -7.01
CA VAL A 206 -2.02 -5.05 -6.31
C VAL A 206 -3.11 -6.11 -6.45
N ILE A 207 -3.33 -6.64 -7.66
CA ILE A 207 -4.28 -7.72 -7.92
C ILE A 207 -3.93 -8.97 -7.11
N LEU A 208 -2.65 -9.37 -7.07
CA LEU A 208 -2.17 -10.51 -6.30
C LEU A 208 -2.56 -10.36 -4.83
N GLN A 209 -2.37 -9.19 -4.24
CA GLN A 209 -2.73 -8.94 -2.85
C GLN A 209 -4.25 -8.91 -2.58
N LEU A 210 -5.12 -8.86 -3.59
CA LEU A 210 -6.57 -8.97 -3.40
C LEU A 210 -7.00 -10.43 -3.28
N ILE A 211 -6.16 -11.39 -3.71
CA ILE A 211 -6.44 -12.81 -3.62
C ILE A 211 -6.19 -13.27 -2.17
N PRO A 212 -7.23 -13.70 -1.43
CA PRO A 212 -7.06 -14.20 -0.07
C PRO A 212 -6.23 -15.49 -0.06
N PHE A 213 -5.53 -15.76 1.05
CA PHE A 213 -4.65 -16.93 1.30
C PHE A 213 -3.42 -17.09 0.41
N PHE A 214 -3.48 -16.91 -0.91
CA PHE A 214 -2.33 -17.11 -1.80
C PHE A 214 -1.61 -15.80 -2.18
N GLY A 215 -2.35 -14.69 -2.18
CA GLY A 215 -1.84 -13.38 -2.58
C GLY A 215 -0.70 -12.85 -1.72
N TRP A 216 -0.79 -13.05 -0.40
CA TRP A 216 0.23 -12.56 0.54
C TRP A 216 1.57 -13.28 0.35
N LEU A 217 1.55 -14.59 0.05
CA LEU A 217 2.79 -15.37 -0.13
C LEU A 217 3.49 -14.97 -1.43
N ALA A 218 2.73 -14.82 -2.53
CA ALA A 218 3.27 -14.34 -3.79
C ALA A 218 3.85 -12.92 -3.64
N TYR A 219 3.12 -12.02 -2.98
CA TYR A 219 3.59 -10.67 -2.70
C TYR A 219 4.84 -10.67 -1.81
N PHE A 220 4.89 -11.51 -0.78
CA PHE A 220 6.04 -11.67 0.10
C PHE A 220 7.29 -12.09 -0.67
N ILE A 221 7.18 -13.10 -1.54
CA ILE A 221 8.28 -13.54 -2.41
C ILE A 221 8.75 -12.41 -3.33
N LEU A 222 7.82 -11.62 -3.88
CA LEU A 222 8.16 -10.47 -4.72
C LEU A 222 8.89 -9.37 -3.94
N ILE A 223 8.49 -9.10 -2.69
CA ILE A 223 9.20 -8.15 -1.83
C ILE A 223 10.60 -8.66 -1.47
N LEU A 224 10.76 -9.94 -1.14
CA LEU A 224 12.07 -10.56 -0.94
C LEU A 224 12.94 -10.40 -2.19
N PHE A 225 12.39 -10.70 -3.36
CA PHE A 225 13.09 -10.50 -4.63
C PHE A 225 13.53 -9.03 -4.83
N GLY A 226 12.65 -8.06 -4.54
CA GLY A 226 12.93 -6.63 -4.60
C GLY A 226 14.04 -6.17 -3.65
N LEU A 227 14.04 -6.64 -2.40
CA LEU A 227 15.10 -6.38 -1.42
C LEU A 227 16.42 -7.03 -1.85
N GLY A 228 16.33 -8.24 -2.39
CA GLY A 228 17.42 -8.98 -2.99
C GLY A 228 18.15 -8.23 -4.08
N LEU A 229 17.40 -7.59 -4.96
CA LEU A 229 17.95 -6.74 -6.02
C LEU A 229 18.83 -5.62 -5.44
N LEU A 230 18.36 -4.91 -4.41
CA LEU A 230 19.10 -3.81 -3.77
C LEU A 230 20.42 -4.27 -3.16
N THR A 231 20.44 -5.47 -2.58
CA THR A 231 21.60 -6.02 -1.85
C THR A 231 22.60 -6.75 -2.74
N LEU A 232 22.13 -7.54 -3.72
CA LEU A 232 22.95 -8.42 -4.55
C LEU A 232 24.00 -7.65 -5.36
N ARG A 233 23.69 -6.42 -5.77
CA ARG A 233 24.62 -5.54 -6.51
C ARG A 233 25.88 -5.18 -5.70
N GLY A 234 25.79 -5.13 -4.37
CA GLY A 234 26.92 -4.79 -3.50
C GLY A 234 28.10 -5.74 -3.65
N LYS A 235 27.85 -7.04 -3.89
CA LYS A 235 28.91 -8.04 -4.08
C LYS A 235 29.75 -7.82 -5.35
N THR A 236 29.12 -7.41 -6.45
CA THR A 236 29.79 -7.32 -7.76
C THR A 236 30.83 -6.20 -7.83
N PHE A 237 30.68 -5.15 -7.00
CA PHE A 237 31.67 -4.08 -6.87
C PHE A 237 32.92 -4.54 -6.12
N ILE A 238 32.76 -5.32 -5.05
CA ILE A 238 33.88 -5.80 -4.23
C ILE A 238 34.77 -6.77 -5.02
N THR A 239 34.17 -7.62 -5.88
CA THR A 239 34.95 -8.55 -6.71
C THR A 239 35.75 -7.85 -7.81
N ARG A 240 35.28 -6.71 -8.33
CA ARG A 240 36.01 -5.90 -9.32
C ARG A 240 37.16 -5.08 -8.74
N LEU A 241 37.18 -4.83 -7.44
CA LEU A 241 38.29 -4.16 -6.75
C LEU A 241 39.38 -5.14 -6.28
N LYS A 242 39.14 -6.45 -6.38
CA LYS A 242 40.12 -7.51 -6.07
C LYS A 242 40.84 -8.05 -7.31
N GLN A 243 40.57 -7.50 -8.49
CA GLN A 243 41.31 -7.73 -9.74
C GLN A 243 42.10 -6.48 -10.07
#